data_AF-C1GSN8-F1
#
_entry.id   AF-C1GSN8-F1
#
_cell.length_a   1.000
_cell.length_b   1.000
_cell.length_c   1.000
_cell.angle_alpha   90.00
_cell.angle_beta   90.00
_cell.angle_gamma   90.00
#
_symmetry.space_group_name_H-M   'P 1'
#
loop_
_entity.id
_entity.type
_entity.pdbx_description
1 polymer ?
#
loop_
_entity_poly.entity_id
_entity_poly.type
_entity_poly.pdbx_seq_one_letter_code
_entity_poly.pdbx_strand_id
1 'polypeptide(L)'
;MVVATDVTHPSPGSASNTPSIAGIIASINSQLAQWPADLRIQTYRQEMVSALDDLLETRLKLWAKHHQQNYPENILVVLNNELPLLQKASASLYSATDIKIRLPAHKASSLSASDIIPATQTTPSTRENGAVVDRGVTDVRNWDFLESHTALQGTARPGHYYIVDDEVRSTAAASAMSSVVLALVEMSQMPSKR
;
A
#
# COMPACT_ATOMS: atom_id res chain seq x y z
N MET A 1 -3.99 7.02 -9.76
CA MET A 1 -4.65 5.79 -9.28
C MET A 1 -3.92 5.29 -8.05
N VAL A 2 -4.63 4.80 -7.03
CA VAL A 2 -4.03 4.14 -5.87
C VAL A 2 -4.41 2.67 -5.92
N VAL A 3 -3.44 1.79 -5.66
CA VAL A 3 -3.54 0.34 -5.81
C VAL A 3 -2.95 -0.32 -4.57
N ALA A 4 -3.61 -1.35 -4.08
CA ALA A 4 -3.06 -2.22 -3.04
C ALA A 4 -3.21 -3.67 -3.46
N THR A 5 -2.22 -4.48 -3.09
CA THR A 5 -2.24 -5.93 -3.28
C THR A 5 -2.08 -6.63 -1.94
N ASP A 6 -2.63 -7.83 -1.84
CA ASP A 6 -2.42 -8.70 -0.69
C ASP A 6 -2.47 -10.17 -1.12
N VAL A 7 -1.82 -11.03 -0.35
CA VAL A 7 -1.91 -12.48 -0.51
C VAL A 7 -2.29 -13.11 0.82
N THR A 8 -3.43 -13.79 0.82
CA THR A 8 -3.90 -14.57 1.97
C THR A 8 -3.52 -16.04 1.80
N HIS A 9 -2.79 -16.59 2.78
CA HIS A 9 -2.46 -18.00 2.85
C HIS A 9 -3.48 -18.82 3.64
N PRO A 10 -3.57 -20.14 3.40
CA PRO A 10 -4.37 -21.03 4.24
C PRO A 10 -3.89 -21.05 5.69
N SER A 11 -4.84 -21.10 6.62
CA SER A 11 -4.58 -21.24 8.05
C SER A 11 -3.85 -22.55 8.38
N PRO A 12 -3.12 -22.61 9.51
CA PRO A 12 -2.62 -23.88 10.04
C PRO A 12 -3.75 -24.91 10.16
N GLY A 13 -3.54 -26.11 9.61
CA GLY A 13 -4.55 -27.20 9.60
C GLY A 13 -5.39 -27.32 8.32
N SER A 14 -5.28 -26.39 7.37
CA SER A 14 -5.90 -26.53 6.05
C SER A 14 -5.31 -27.71 5.26
N ALA A 15 -6.08 -28.26 4.31
CA ALA A 15 -5.62 -29.33 3.43
C ALA A 15 -4.33 -28.91 2.70
N SER A 16 -3.42 -29.85 2.47
CA SER A 16 -2.09 -29.60 1.90
C SER A 16 -2.11 -28.94 0.51
N ASN A 17 -3.21 -29.06 -0.22
CA ASN A 17 -3.44 -28.50 -1.54
C ASN A 17 -4.29 -27.23 -1.54
N THR A 18 -4.60 -26.66 -0.36
CA THR A 18 -5.39 -25.43 -0.27
C THR A 18 -4.60 -24.29 -0.91
N PRO A 19 -5.12 -23.58 -1.91
CA PRO A 19 -4.37 -22.54 -2.59
C PRO A 19 -4.24 -21.27 -1.73
N SER A 20 -3.31 -20.38 -2.11
CA SER A 20 -3.32 -19.00 -1.62
C SER A 20 -4.22 -18.14 -2.52
N ILE A 21 -4.71 -17.02 -2.00
CA ILE A 21 -5.56 -16.10 -2.75
C ILE A 21 -4.84 -14.76 -2.81
N ALA A 22 -4.52 -14.31 -4.01
CA ALA A 22 -4.08 -12.95 -4.25
C ALA A 22 -5.26 -12.04 -4.55
N GLY A 23 -5.21 -10.82 -4.03
CA GLY A 23 -6.18 -9.77 -4.32
C GLY A 23 -5.49 -8.49 -4.79
N ILE A 24 -6.14 -7.79 -5.71
CA ILE A 24 -5.82 -6.41 -6.06
C ILE A 24 -7.05 -5.55 -5.83
N ILE A 25 -6.84 -4.35 -5.27
CA ILE A 25 -7.84 -3.28 -5.23
C ILE A 25 -7.24 -2.04 -5.87
N ALA A 26 -8.07 -1.24 -6.53
CA ALA A 26 -7.63 0.04 -7.07
C ALA A 26 -8.75 1.08 -7.00
N SER A 27 -8.39 2.33 -6.73
CA SER A 27 -9.32 3.44 -6.82
C SER A 27 -9.75 3.67 -8.27
N ILE A 28 -11.02 4.04 -8.49
CA ILE A 28 -11.53 4.28 -9.85
C ILE A 28 -11.45 5.74 -10.30
N ASN A 29 -11.20 6.69 -9.39
CA ASN A 29 -11.12 8.14 -9.65
C ASN A 29 -10.43 8.89 -8.49
N SER A 30 -10.32 10.21 -8.62
CA SER A 30 -9.67 11.10 -7.64
C SER A 30 -10.43 11.27 -6.32
N GLN A 31 -11.71 10.87 -6.25
CA GLN A 31 -12.48 10.94 -5.01
C GLN A 31 -12.09 9.83 -4.03
N LEU A 32 -11.38 8.79 -4.49
CA LEU A 32 -10.94 7.65 -3.68
C LEU A 32 -12.07 6.96 -2.90
N ALA A 33 -13.32 7.08 -3.37
CA ALA A 33 -14.51 6.58 -2.66
C ALA A 33 -14.89 5.13 -3.04
N GLN A 34 -14.34 4.61 -4.13
CA GLN A 34 -14.70 3.30 -4.68
C GLN A 34 -13.45 2.51 -5.05
N TRP A 35 -13.37 1.28 -4.56
CA TRP A 35 -12.20 0.39 -4.63
C TRP A 35 -12.59 -1.02 -5.07
N PRO A 36 -13.03 -1.19 -6.33
CA PRO A 36 -13.39 -2.50 -6.87
C PRO A 36 -12.18 -3.46 -6.82
N ALA A 37 -12.44 -4.65 -6.30
CA ALA A 37 -11.45 -5.71 -6.15
C ALA A 37 -11.42 -6.66 -7.36
N ASP A 38 -10.30 -7.35 -7.51
CA ASP A 38 -10.15 -8.54 -8.35
C ASP A 38 -9.35 -9.59 -7.57
N LEU A 39 -9.67 -10.87 -7.75
CA LEU A 39 -9.09 -11.96 -6.97
C LEU A 39 -8.52 -13.04 -7.90
N ARG A 40 -7.42 -13.67 -7.49
CA ARG A 40 -6.78 -14.76 -8.21
C ARG A 40 -6.34 -15.86 -7.26
N ILE A 41 -6.61 -17.10 -7.66
CA ILE A 41 -6.11 -18.29 -6.97
C ILE A 41 -4.65 -18.50 -7.39
N GLN A 42 -3.77 -18.77 -6.44
CA GLN A 42 -2.37 -19.09 -6.70
C GLN A 42 -1.86 -20.26 -5.87
N THR A 43 -0.68 -20.74 -6.22
CA THR A 43 -0.07 -21.91 -5.59
C THR A 43 0.12 -21.70 -4.09
N TYR A 44 0.08 -22.81 -3.35
CA TYR A 44 0.20 -22.82 -1.88
C TYR A 44 1.42 -22.05 -1.38
N ARG A 45 1.18 -21.09 -0.46
CA ARG A 45 2.20 -20.29 0.22
C ARG A 45 3.14 -19.52 -0.70
N GLN A 46 2.67 -19.19 -1.90
CA GLN A 46 3.36 -18.26 -2.76
C GLN A 46 3.08 -16.84 -2.28
N GLU A 47 4.09 -16.08 -1.86
CA GLU A 47 3.92 -14.70 -1.36
C GLU A 47 3.74 -13.68 -2.50
N MET A 48 4.40 -13.92 -3.64
CA MET A 48 4.25 -13.05 -4.81
C MET A 48 2.93 -13.34 -5.52
N VAL A 49 2.13 -12.31 -5.75
CA VAL A 49 0.96 -12.28 -6.60
C VAL A 49 1.33 -12.77 -7.99
N SER A 50 0.87 -13.98 -8.31
CA SER A 50 1.04 -14.52 -9.65
C SER A 50 0.27 -13.67 -10.66
N ALA A 51 0.93 -13.31 -11.77
CA ALA A 51 0.33 -12.54 -12.85
C ALA A 51 -0.35 -11.24 -12.38
N LEU A 52 0.37 -10.49 -11.52
CA LEU A 52 0.00 -9.15 -11.10
C LEU A 52 -0.20 -8.21 -12.29
N ASP A 53 0.51 -8.45 -13.39
CA ASP A 53 0.35 -7.71 -14.63
C ASP A 53 -1.09 -7.81 -15.16
N ASP A 54 -1.63 -9.02 -15.30
CA ASP A 54 -3.02 -9.23 -15.74
C ASP A 54 -4.01 -8.52 -14.81
N LEU A 55 -3.79 -8.63 -13.50
CA LEU A 55 -4.64 -8.02 -12.47
C LEU A 55 -4.59 -6.49 -12.54
N LEU A 56 -3.41 -5.90 -12.72
CA LEU A 56 -3.27 -4.46 -12.90
C LEU A 56 -3.93 -4.00 -14.20
N GLU A 57 -3.80 -4.75 -15.29
CA GLU A 57 -4.48 -4.42 -16.54
C GLU A 57 -6.00 -4.33 -16.35
N THR A 58 -6.61 -5.22 -15.56
CA THR A 58 -8.07 -5.13 -15.29
C THR A 58 -8.42 -3.82 -14.56
N ARG A 59 -7.56 -3.38 -13.63
CA ARG A 59 -7.74 -2.11 -12.90
C ARG A 59 -7.56 -0.90 -13.81
N LEU A 60 -6.54 -0.91 -14.67
CA LEU A 60 -6.27 0.16 -15.63
C LEU A 60 -7.39 0.30 -16.66
N LYS A 61 -7.89 -0.82 -17.21
CA LYS A 61 -9.05 -0.82 -18.11
C LYS A 61 -10.30 -0.28 -17.41
N LEU A 62 -10.49 -0.60 -16.12
CA LEU A 62 -11.60 -0.05 -15.35
C LEU A 62 -11.47 1.46 -15.12
N TRP A 63 -10.27 1.94 -14.76
CA TRP A 63 -10.00 3.38 -14.66
C TRP A 63 -10.32 4.10 -15.97
N ALA A 64 -9.83 3.58 -17.10
CA ALA A 64 -10.03 4.16 -18.42
C ALA A 64 -11.51 4.28 -18.79
N LYS A 65 -12.36 3.32 -18.40
CA LYS A 65 -13.82 3.40 -18.57
C LYS A 65 -14.44 4.61 -17.84
N HIS A 66 -13.90 4.98 -16.68
CA HIS A 66 -14.36 6.14 -15.91
C HIS A 66 -13.72 7.48 -16.36
N HIS A 67 -12.71 7.45 -17.23
CA HIS A 67 -11.91 8.63 -17.62
C HIS A 67 -11.81 8.81 -19.14
N GLN A 68 -12.88 8.50 -19.88
CA GLN A 68 -12.95 8.75 -21.33
C GLN A 68 -11.81 8.06 -22.11
N GLN A 69 -11.48 6.82 -21.74
CA GLN A 69 -10.36 6.03 -22.28
C GLN A 69 -8.97 6.56 -21.97
N ASN A 70 -8.84 7.54 -21.06
CA ASN A 70 -7.55 7.97 -20.54
C ASN A 70 -7.13 7.10 -19.35
N TYR A 71 -5.87 6.73 -19.34
CA TYR A 71 -5.26 5.99 -18.24
C TYR A 71 -4.71 6.94 -17.16
N PRO A 72 -4.45 6.47 -15.92
CA PRO A 72 -3.92 7.33 -14.87
C PRO A 72 -2.46 7.74 -15.15
N GLU A 73 -2.15 9.03 -15.01
CA GLU A 73 -0.77 9.56 -15.17
C GLU A 73 0.19 9.05 -14.08
N ASN A 74 -0.33 8.91 -12.86
CA ASN A 74 0.45 8.48 -11.70
C ASN A 74 -0.25 7.30 -11.04
N ILE A 75 0.51 6.24 -10.74
CA ILE A 75 0.01 5.04 -10.05
C ILE A 75 0.78 4.88 -8.75
N LEU A 76 0.07 4.95 -7.62
CA LEU A 76 0.59 4.62 -6.31
C LEU A 76 0.28 3.16 -6.02
N VAL A 77 1.29 2.30 -5.86
CA VAL A 77 1.05 0.88 -5.52
C VAL A 77 1.71 0.52 -4.21
N VAL A 78 0.91 -0.01 -3.29
CA VAL A 78 1.41 -0.60 -2.04
C VAL A 78 1.78 -2.06 -2.31
N LEU A 79 3.08 -2.36 -2.40
CA LEU A 79 3.61 -3.68 -2.76
C LEU A 79 4.62 -4.23 -1.76
N ASN A 80 4.96 -5.52 -1.89
CA ASN A 80 6.17 -6.08 -1.27
C ASN A 80 7.37 -6.07 -2.24
N ASN A 81 7.28 -6.73 -3.42
CA ASN A 81 8.47 -6.97 -4.30
C ASN A 81 8.18 -7.05 -5.82
N GLU A 82 7.05 -6.55 -6.33
CA GLU A 82 6.50 -6.97 -7.63
C GLU A 82 6.63 -5.95 -8.78
N LEU A 83 7.53 -4.98 -8.62
CA LEU A 83 7.74 -3.86 -9.56
C LEU A 83 7.83 -4.28 -11.05
N PRO A 84 8.57 -5.34 -11.45
CA PRO A 84 8.69 -5.70 -12.87
C PRO A 84 7.35 -6.09 -13.52
N LEU A 85 6.44 -6.68 -12.75
CA LEU A 85 5.12 -7.07 -13.27
C LEU A 85 4.24 -5.85 -13.51
N LEU A 86 4.33 -4.84 -12.64
CA LEU A 86 3.62 -3.57 -12.84
C LEU A 86 4.12 -2.82 -14.08
N GLN A 87 5.44 -2.78 -14.28
CA GLN A 87 6.06 -2.19 -15.47
C GLN A 87 5.63 -2.93 -16.73
N LYS A 88 5.53 -4.26 -16.68
CA LYS A 88 5.05 -5.06 -17.80
C LYS A 88 3.59 -4.75 -18.17
N ALA A 89 2.67 -4.70 -17.21
CA ALA A 89 1.27 -4.33 -17.47
C ALA A 89 1.12 -2.91 -18.03
N SER A 90 1.93 -2.00 -17.51
CA SER A 90 2.03 -0.63 -17.99
C SER A 90 2.48 -0.57 -19.46
N ALA A 91 3.53 -1.30 -19.82
CA ALA A 91 4.04 -1.37 -21.18
C ALA A 91 3.06 -2.01 -22.18
N SER A 92 2.17 -2.90 -21.70
CA SER A 92 1.13 -3.55 -22.51
C SER A 92 0.02 -2.58 -22.95
N LEU A 93 -0.36 -1.62 -22.09
CA LEU A 93 -1.53 -0.77 -22.31
C LEU A 93 -1.20 0.65 -22.79
N TYR A 94 -0.04 1.18 -22.45
CA TYR A 94 0.32 2.57 -22.74
C TYR A 94 1.21 2.68 -23.98
N SER A 95 0.96 3.68 -24.81
CA SER A 95 1.81 3.99 -25.96
C SER A 95 3.05 4.77 -25.52
N ALA A 96 4.20 4.09 -25.38
CA ALA A 96 5.59 4.58 -25.33
C ALA A 96 5.96 5.83 -24.47
N THR A 97 5.05 6.42 -23.68
CA THR A 97 5.28 7.72 -23.04
C THR A 97 4.52 7.86 -21.71
N ASP A 98 5.29 8.15 -20.65
CA ASP A 98 4.97 8.76 -19.36
C ASP A 98 3.90 8.13 -18.45
N ILE A 99 4.15 6.92 -17.96
CA ILE A 99 3.65 6.55 -16.62
C ILE A 99 4.75 6.81 -15.62
N LYS A 100 4.38 7.42 -14.49
CA LYS A 100 5.23 7.45 -13.30
C LYS A 100 4.61 6.53 -12.27
N ILE A 101 5.26 5.40 -12.01
CA ILE A 101 4.84 4.50 -10.95
C ILE A 101 5.54 4.95 -9.66
N ARG A 102 4.77 5.07 -8.58
CA ARG A 102 5.30 5.30 -7.25
C ARG A 102 4.95 4.10 -6.37
N LEU A 103 5.97 3.50 -5.76
CA LEU A 103 5.86 2.31 -4.95
C LEU A 103 6.26 2.57 -3.49
N PRO A 104 5.33 2.95 -2.62
CA PRO A 104 5.50 2.70 -1.20
C PRO A 104 5.31 1.20 -0.95
N ALA A 105 6.37 0.45 -0.73
CA ALA A 105 6.22 -0.83 -0.07
C ALA A 105 5.80 -0.66 1.38
N HIS A 106 4.76 -1.37 1.81
CA HIS A 106 4.46 -1.48 3.22
C HIS A 106 5.13 -2.73 3.75
N LYS A 107 6.08 -2.58 4.68
CA LYS A 107 6.56 -3.71 5.46
C LYS A 107 5.88 -3.65 6.81
N ALA A 108 4.98 -4.58 7.11
CA ALA A 108 4.44 -4.73 8.46
C ALA A 108 5.56 -5.20 9.42
N SER A 109 6.47 -4.31 9.83
CA SER A 109 7.41 -4.61 10.89
C SER A 109 6.73 -4.33 12.23
N SER A 110 6.55 -5.37 13.03
CA SER A 110 6.11 -5.25 14.42
C SER A 110 7.22 -4.66 15.28
N LEU A 111 7.50 -3.36 15.16
CA LEU A 111 8.25 -2.67 16.21
C LEU A 111 7.32 -2.50 17.40
N SER A 112 7.80 -2.92 18.58
CA SER A 112 7.07 -2.74 19.81
C SER A 112 7.04 -1.24 20.12
N ALA A 113 5.88 -0.67 20.48
CA ALA A 113 5.84 0.78 20.75
C ALA A 113 6.72 1.19 21.95
N SER A 114 7.17 0.23 22.76
CA SER A 114 8.20 0.45 23.80
C SER A 114 9.53 0.96 23.23
N ASP A 115 9.86 0.65 21.97
CA ASP A 115 11.12 1.06 21.37
C ASP A 115 11.11 2.52 20.90
N ILE A 116 9.94 3.16 20.94
CA ILE A 116 9.76 4.51 20.43
C ILE A 116 8.77 5.27 21.33
N ILE A 117 9.09 5.45 22.62
CA ILE A 117 8.37 6.38 23.52
C ILE A 117 9.23 7.64 23.67
N PRO A 118 8.77 8.84 23.27
CA PRO A 118 9.47 10.08 23.59
C PRO A 118 9.54 10.22 25.12
N ALA A 119 10.73 10.49 25.66
CA ALA A 119 11.00 10.55 27.11
C ALA A 119 10.13 11.56 27.88
N THR A 120 9.38 12.41 27.20
CA THR A 120 8.52 13.46 27.76
C THR A 120 7.03 13.09 27.85
N GLN A 121 6.59 11.90 27.41
CA GLN A 121 5.19 11.50 27.58
C GLN A 121 4.96 10.91 28.98
N THR A 122 4.13 11.59 29.77
CA THR A 122 3.77 11.22 31.15
C THR A 122 2.70 10.13 31.24
N THR A 123 2.13 9.68 30.12
CA THR A 123 1.12 8.62 30.07
C THR A 123 1.63 7.43 29.27
N PRO A 124 1.54 6.18 29.78
CA PRO A 124 1.98 4.97 29.08
C PRO A 124 1.15 4.59 27.84
N SER A 125 0.25 5.46 27.40
CA SER A 125 -0.75 5.19 26.37
C SER A 125 -0.33 5.86 25.05
N THR A 126 0.09 5.03 24.10
CA THR A 126 0.12 5.22 22.63
C THR A 126 0.34 6.62 22.05
N ARG A 127 1.30 6.76 21.13
CA ARG A 127 1.49 7.96 20.31
C ARG A 127 0.17 8.46 19.72
N GLU A 128 0.08 9.78 19.56
CA GLU A 128 -1.00 10.45 18.85
C GLU A 128 -1.21 9.85 17.45
N ASN A 129 -2.45 9.87 16.98
CA ASN A 129 -2.81 9.45 15.63
C ASN A 129 -2.04 10.28 14.59
N GLY A 130 -1.47 9.64 13.58
CA GLY A 130 -0.71 10.30 12.52
C GLY A 130 0.68 10.77 12.92
N ALA A 131 1.23 10.36 14.07
CA ALA A 131 2.61 10.69 14.40
C ALA A 131 3.58 9.91 13.49
N VAL A 132 4.46 10.68 12.84
CA VAL A 132 5.42 10.18 11.86
C VAL A 132 6.80 10.11 12.48
N VAL A 133 7.50 8.99 12.31
CA VAL A 133 8.92 8.86 12.68
C VAL A 133 9.70 8.49 11.43
N ASP A 134 10.50 9.44 10.95
CA ASP A 134 11.35 9.34 9.75
C ASP A 134 12.85 9.39 10.08
N ARG A 135 13.22 9.44 11.36
CA ARG A 135 14.61 9.56 11.84
C ARG A 135 14.92 8.62 13.01
N GLY A 136 16.18 8.20 13.09
CA GLY A 136 16.76 7.50 14.25
C GLY A 136 16.50 5.99 14.28
N VAL A 137 15.35 5.53 13.79
CA VAL A 137 14.96 4.11 13.70
C VAL A 137 14.66 3.67 12.26
N THR A 138 14.92 4.55 11.30
CA THR A 138 14.75 4.37 9.86
C THR A 138 16.08 3.97 9.19
N ASP A 139 16.01 3.39 8.00
CA ASP A 139 17.18 3.10 7.18
C ASP A 139 17.90 4.41 6.81
N VAL A 140 19.23 4.35 6.75
CA VAL A 140 20.07 5.52 6.46
C VAL A 140 20.09 5.84 4.96
N ARG A 141 19.92 4.83 4.11
CA ARG A 141 20.08 4.92 2.65
C ARG A 141 18.76 4.84 1.92
N ASN A 142 17.86 4.01 2.42
CA ASN A 142 16.52 3.87 1.87
C ASN A 142 15.60 4.89 2.52
N TRP A 143 14.53 5.25 1.82
CA TRP A 143 13.55 6.14 2.39
C TRP A 143 12.41 5.34 3.00
N ASP A 144 12.37 5.33 4.33
CA ASP A 144 11.32 4.71 5.14
C ASP A 144 10.80 5.64 6.24
N PHE A 145 9.60 5.34 6.73
CA PHE A 145 8.96 6.05 7.83
C PHE A 145 7.94 5.17 8.56
N LEU A 146 7.72 5.49 9.83
CA LEU A 146 6.72 4.86 10.69
C LEU A 146 5.55 5.81 10.93
N GLU A 147 4.32 5.28 10.88
CA GLU A 147 3.11 6.05 11.14
C GLU A 147 2.25 5.37 12.20
N SER A 148 1.90 6.09 13.27
CA SER A 148 0.99 5.58 14.29
C SER A 148 -0.47 5.84 13.95
N HIS A 149 -1.32 4.89 14.32
CA HIS A 149 -2.77 5.05 14.37
C HIS A 149 -3.25 5.02 15.81
N THR A 150 -4.45 5.55 16.07
CA THR A 150 -5.11 5.43 17.37
C THR A 150 -5.29 3.96 17.76
N ALA A 151 -4.73 3.53 18.90
CA ALA A 151 -5.12 2.24 19.47
C ALA A 151 -6.41 2.38 20.25
N LEU A 152 -7.46 1.69 19.81
CA LEU A 152 -8.68 1.55 20.60
C LEU A 152 -8.43 0.69 21.87
N GLN A 153 -7.52 -0.28 21.77
CA GLN A 153 -7.13 -1.15 22.87
C GLN A 153 -5.66 -1.55 22.74
N GLY A 154 -4.99 -1.66 23.90
CA GLY A 154 -3.60 -2.09 23.96
C GLY A 154 -2.65 -1.02 23.41
N THR A 155 -1.59 -1.47 22.76
CA THR A 155 -0.52 -0.61 22.27
C THR A 155 -0.53 -0.60 20.74
N ALA A 156 -0.67 0.59 20.13
CA ALA A 156 -0.61 0.77 18.69
C ALA A 156 0.71 0.23 18.13
N ARG A 157 0.65 -0.52 17.04
CA ARG A 157 1.82 -0.91 16.26
C ARG A 157 1.91 0.01 15.06
N PRO A 158 2.92 0.89 14.96
CA PRO A 158 3.02 1.79 13.82
C PRO A 158 3.19 0.98 12.53
N GLY A 159 2.53 1.42 11.46
CA GLY A 159 2.80 0.91 10.11
C GLY A 159 4.19 1.38 9.68
N HIS A 160 4.96 0.52 9.03
CA HIS A 160 6.29 0.86 8.54
C HIS A 160 6.32 0.82 7.01
N TYR A 161 6.59 1.96 6.41
CA TYR A 161 6.53 2.17 4.97
C TYR A 161 7.93 2.39 4.44
N TYR A 162 8.29 1.65 3.41
CA TYR A 162 9.52 1.74 2.64
C TYR A 162 9.18 2.19 1.22
N ILE A 163 9.80 3.24 0.71
CA ILE A 163 9.59 3.63 -0.69
C ILE A 163 10.62 2.89 -1.53
N VAL A 164 10.14 1.96 -2.37
CA VAL A 164 10.97 1.09 -3.21
C VAL A 164 11.33 1.77 -4.51
N ASP A 165 10.39 2.50 -5.09
CA ASP A 165 10.61 3.20 -6.35
C ASP A 165 9.74 4.48 -6.40
N ASP A 166 10.32 5.56 -6.90
CA ASP A 166 9.64 6.85 -7.03
C ASP A 166 10.08 7.57 -8.32
N GLU A 167 9.37 7.28 -9.39
CA GLU A 167 9.55 7.99 -10.67
C GLU A 167 8.87 9.36 -10.67
N VAL A 168 8.01 9.64 -9.68
CA VAL A 168 7.39 10.95 -9.46
C VAL A 168 8.39 11.84 -8.72
N ARG A 169 9.48 12.22 -9.39
CA ARG A 169 10.62 12.98 -8.85
C ARG A 169 10.33 14.42 -8.41
N SER A 170 9.26 14.68 -7.66
CA SER A 170 9.04 16.00 -7.06
C SER A 170 9.48 15.99 -5.58
N THR A 171 10.34 16.94 -5.21
CA THR A 171 10.80 17.14 -3.83
C THR A 171 9.64 17.39 -2.86
N ALA A 172 8.54 17.99 -3.33
CA ALA A 172 7.30 18.15 -2.58
C ALA A 172 6.62 16.83 -2.24
N ALA A 173 6.80 15.82 -3.09
CA ALA A 173 6.12 14.56 -2.93
C ALA A 173 6.81 13.66 -1.90
N ALA A 174 7.97 14.07 -1.35
CA ALA A 174 8.59 13.33 -0.27
C ALA A 174 7.79 13.46 1.04
N SER A 175 7.64 14.69 1.52
CA SER A 175 6.80 14.98 2.69
C SER A 175 5.33 14.60 2.49
N ALA A 176 4.84 14.63 1.24
CA ALA A 176 3.46 14.29 0.93
C ALA A 176 3.14 12.81 1.13
N MET A 177 4.12 11.90 1.11
CA MET A 177 3.84 10.47 1.19
C MET A 177 3.21 10.07 2.51
N SER A 178 3.72 10.57 3.64
CA SER A 178 3.09 10.30 4.92
C SER A 178 1.68 10.91 4.98
N SER A 179 1.45 12.11 4.43
CA SER A 179 0.11 12.68 4.37
C SER A 179 -0.85 11.85 3.51
N VAL A 180 -0.37 11.26 2.41
CA VAL A 180 -1.16 10.36 1.56
C VAL A 180 -1.48 9.06 2.30
N VAL A 181 -0.51 8.46 2.99
CA VAL A 181 -0.73 7.26 3.79
C VAL A 181 -1.72 7.53 4.91
N LEU A 182 -1.55 8.60 5.66
CA LEU A 182 -2.48 9.01 6.72
C LEU A 182 -3.90 9.21 6.18
N ALA A 183 -4.05 9.92 5.07
CA ALA A 183 -5.37 10.10 4.45
C ALA A 183 -5.99 8.76 4.04
N LEU A 184 -5.22 7.83 3.48
CA LEU A 184 -5.71 6.49 3.12
C LEU A 184 -6.12 5.68 4.35
N VAL A 185 -5.35 5.76 5.44
CA VAL A 185 -5.67 5.11 6.73
C VAL A 185 -6.97 5.69 7.29
N GLU A 186 -7.13 7.02 7.32
CA GLU A 186 -8.35 7.68 7.80
C GLU A 186 -9.58 7.30 6.97
N MET A 187 -9.44 7.24 5.65
CA MET A 187 -10.51 6.81 4.74
C MET A 187 -10.96 5.37 5.01
N SER A 188 -10.03 4.48 5.38
CA SER A 188 -10.35 3.09 5.74
C SER A 188 -11.10 2.96 7.07
N GLN A 189 -10.91 3.92 7.97
CA GLN A 189 -11.53 3.93 9.31
C GLN A 189 -12.91 4.59 9.33
N MET A 190 -13.35 5.18 8.21
CA MET A 190 -14.68 5.79 8.17
C MET A 190 -15.76 4.74 8.44
N PRO A 191 -16.60 4.93 9.47
CA PRO A 191 -17.67 3.98 9.76
C PRO A 191 -18.61 3.91 8.55
N SER A 192 -18.91 2.71 8.07
CA SER A 192 -19.94 2.56 7.04
C SER A 192 -21.24 3.10 7.63
N LYS A 193 -21.80 4.16 7.05
CA LYS A 193 -23.18 4.57 7.37
C LYS A 193 -24.11 3.45 6.91
N ARG A 194 -24.48 2.57 7.84
CA ARG A 194 -25.63 1.68 7.73
C ARG A 194 -26.80 2.33 8.45
#